data_AF-A0A2P7ECJ6-F1
#
_entry.id   AF-A0A2P7ECJ6-F1
#
_cell.length_a   1.000
_cell.length_b   1.000
_cell.length_c   1.000
_cell.angle_alpha   90.00
_cell.angle_beta   90.00
_cell.angle_gamma   90.00
#
_symmetry.space_group_name_H-M   'P 1'
#
loop_
_entity.id
_entity.type
_entity.pdbx_description
1 polymer ?
#
loop_
_entity_poly.entity_id
_entity_poly.type
_entity_poly.pdbx_seq_one_letter_code
_entity_poly.pdbx_strand_id
1 'polypeptide(L)'
;MAKPAAKPSSPNPKELQEEALRCFGKRLQQERERQGLSMRQLALDTRVSTAVLEALEKGWLQRLPEAAFLGTILHKLAERLSLPGAEIDQEIKAALPPLYKSNKQASDRITGFTLGSIELFSTWQGTIAYGAMVLVLIYGLNLQQRQLASANGISIAPISPNPTLKKPETPTKQLLKLYPELRPLP
;
A
#
# COMPACT_ATOMS: atom_id res chain seq x y z
N MET A 1 42.67 13.87 -48.80
CA MET A 1 42.40 13.19 -47.51
C MET A 1 41.15 13.83 -46.91
N ALA A 2 40.00 13.18 -47.09
CA ALA A 2 38.70 13.69 -46.64
C ALA A 2 38.48 13.31 -45.16
N LYS A 3 38.25 14.32 -44.32
CA LYS A 3 37.75 14.18 -42.94
C LYS A 3 36.25 13.92 -43.02
N PRO A 4 35.73 12.75 -42.63
CA PRO A 4 34.29 12.54 -42.65
C PRO A 4 33.67 13.40 -41.53
N ALA A 5 32.72 14.24 -41.93
CA ALA A 5 31.96 15.11 -41.06
C ALA A 5 31.22 14.31 -39.98
N ALA A 6 31.24 14.85 -38.76
CA ALA A 6 30.58 14.29 -37.60
C ALA A 6 29.08 14.06 -37.87
N LYS A 7 28.63 12.84 -37.57
CA LYS A 7 27.22 12.43 -37.55
C LYS A 7 26.45 13.34 -36.56
N PRO A 8 25.27 13.89 -36.90
CA PRO A 8 24.45 14.60 -35.93
C PRO A 8 24.05 13.60 -34.84
N SER A 9 24.61 13.76 -33.65
CA SER A 9 24.26 12.98 -32.47
C SER A 9 22.78 13.22 -32.15
N SER A 10 21.98 12.16 -32.26
CA SER A 10 20.59 12.19 -31.81
C SER A 10 20.53 12.68 -30.36
N PRO A 11 19.63 13.62 -30.02
CA PRO A 11 19.57 14.19 -28.69
C PRO A 11 19.32 13.07 -27.66
N ASN A 12 20.16 13.04 -26.63
CA ASN A 12 20.03 12.06 -25.55
C ASN A 12 18.70 12.30 -24.84
N PRO A 13 17.86 11.28 -24.61
CA PRO A 13 16.57 11.44 -23.95
C PRO A 13 16.65 12.18 -22.60
N LYS A 14 17.78 12.06 -21.89
CA LYS A 14 18.02 12.75 -20.62
C LYS A 14 18.22 14.26 -20.77
N GLU A 15 18.88 14.71 -21.84
CA GLU A 15 19.13 16.13 -22.09
C GLU A 15 17.85 16.87 -22.45
N LEU A 16 16.98 16.22 -23.24
CA LEU A 16 15.64 16.74 -23.55
C LEU A 16 14.79 16.87 -22.28
N GLN A 17 14.92 15.92 -21.36
CA GLN A 17 14.20 15.93 -20.09
C GLN A 17 14.69 17.02 -19.15
N GLU A 18 16.00 17.22 -19.04
CA GLU A 18 16.57 18.32 -18.25
C GLU A 18 16.16 19.67 -18.81
N GLU A 19 16.12 19.85 -20.12
CA GLU A 19 15.67 21.10 -20.74
C GLU A 19 14.17 21.34 -20.51
N ALA A 20 13.33 20.31 -20.62
CA ALA A 20 11.91 20.41 -20.27
C ALA A 20 11.71 20.79 -18.80
N LEU A 21 12.46 20.18 -17.88
CA LEU A 21 12.41 20.51 -16.46
C LEU A 21 12.89 21.93 -16.18
N ARG A 22 13.93 22.41 -16.88
CA ARG A 22 14.44 23.79 -16.75
C ARG A 22 13.41 24.81 -17.24
N CYS A 23 12.75 24.56 -18.37
CA CYS A 23 11.67 25.41 -18.87
C CYS A 23 10.51 25.48 -17.87
N PHE A 24 10.09 24.33 -17.34
CA PHE A 24 9.08 24.26 -16.29
C PHE A 24 9.50 25.04 -15.02
N GLY A 25 10.72 24.82 -14.55
CA GLY A 25 11.29 25.49 -13.38
C GLY A 25 11.29 27.02 -13.51
N LYS A 26 11.64 27.54 -14.69
CA LYS A 26 11.58 28.98 -14.97
C LYS A 26 10.15 29.52 -14.92
N ARG A 27 9.18 28.79 -15.48
CA ARG A 27 7.76 29.18 -15.43
C ARG A 27 7.25 29.23 -13.99
N LEU A 28 7.63 28.24 -13.18
CA LEU A 28 7.31 28.20 -11.75
C LEU A 28 7.88 29.41 -11.01
N GLN A 29 9.14 29.75 -11.27
CA GLN A 29 9.80 30.92 -10.69
C GLN A 29 9.08 32.22 -11.06
N GLN A 30 8.72 32.38 -12.34
CA GLN A 30 8.00 33.57 -12.84
C GLN A 30 6.64 33.75 -12.16
N GLU A 31 5.85 32.69 -12.01
CA GLU A 31 4.57 32.79 -11.31
C GLU A 31 4.73 33.08 -9.82
N ARG A 32 5.73 32.48 -9.17
CA ARG A 32 6.04 32.79 -7.77
C ARG A 32 6.37 34.28 -7.60
N GLU A 33 7.22 34.82 -8.47
CA GLU A 33 7.63 36.23 -8.44
C GLU A 33 6.46 37.16 -8.79
N ARG A 34 5.60 36.78 -9.73
CA ARG A 34 4.39 37.54 -10.09
C ARG A 34 3.43 37.68 -8.91
N GLN A 35 3.37 36.69 -8.04
CA GLN A 35 2.56 36.72 -6.82
C GLN A 35 3.28 37.36 -5.62
N GLY A 36 4.51 37.85 -5.80
CA GLY A 36 5.30 38.47 -4.73
C GLY A 36 5.73 37.49 -3.64
N LEU A 37 5.71 36.18 -3.91
CA LEU A 37 6.04 35.15 -2.93
C LEU A 37 7.55 34.94 -2.84
N SER A 38 8.10 34.95 -1.63
CA SER A 38 9.46 34.45 -1.41
C SER A 38 9.51 32.92 -1.50
N MET A 39 10.67 32.37 -1.86
CA MET A 39 10.90 30.91 -1.87
C MET A 39 10.50 30.26 -0.54
N ARG A 40 10.86 30.90 0.58
CA ARG A 40 10.56 30.40 1.93
C ARG A 40 9.06 30.42 2.22
N GLN A 41 8.32 31.45 1.79
CA GLN A 41 6.86 31.50 1.95
C GLN A 41 6.20 30.39 1.12
N LEU A 42 6.59 30.22 -0.14
CA LEU A 42 6.04 29.16 -0.99
C LEU A 42 6.31 27.76 -0.40
N ALA A 43 7.51 27.56 0.16
CA ALA A 43 7.88 26.33 0.86
C ALA A 43 6.97 26.05 2.07
N LEU A 44 6.68 27.07 2.88
CA LEU A 44 5.80 26.95 4.05
C LEU A 44 4.35 26.66 3.62
N ASP A 45 3.85 27.37 2.62
CA ASP A 45 2.47 27.25 2.13
C ASP A 45 2.19 25.85 1.55
N THR A 46 3.13 25.32 0.78
CA THR A 46 2.98 24.03 0.08
C THR A 46 3.49 22.83 0.88
N ARG A 47 4.17 23.07 1.99
CA ARG A 47 4.92 22.07 2.78
C ARG A 47 5.97 21.33 1.94
N VAL A 48 6.59 22.04 1.00
CA VAL A 48 7.68 21.55 0.16
C VAL A 48 8.98 22.18 0.67
N SER A 49 10.06 21.40 0.79
CA SER A 49 11.33 21.94 1.26
C SER A 49 11.89 22.98 0.29
N THR A 50 12.58 24.01 0.81
CA THR A 50 13.23 25.03 -0.01
C THR A 50 14.27 24.44 -0.97
N ALA A 51 14.95 23.36 -0.58
CA ALA A 51 15.92 22.67 -1.43
C ALA A 51 15.27 22.02 -2.65
N VAL A 52 14.07 21.44 -2.49
CA VAL A 52 13.31 20.85 -3.61
C VAL A 52 12.78 21.94 -4.53
N LEU A 53 12.27 23.04 -3.97
CA LEU A 53 11.85 24.23 -4.73
C LEU A 53 13.01 24.83 -5.53
N GLU A 54 14.18 24.97 -4.92
CA GLU A 54 15.39 25.45 -5.60
C GLU A 54 15.82 24.48 -6.72
N ALA A 55 15.82 23.18 -6.45
CA ALA A 55 16.14 22.17 -7.46
C ALA A 55 15.16 22.21 -8.63
N LEU A 56 13.88 22.48 -8.39
CA LEU A 56 12.85 22.67 -9.42
C LEU A 56 13.11 23.93 -10.24
N GLU A 57 13.27 25.09 -9.62
CA GLU A 57 13.52 26.36 -10.32
C GLU A 57 14.83 26.34 -11.13
N LYS A 58 15.84 25.59 -10.67
CA LYS A 58 17.13 25.41 -11.38
C LYS A 58 17.13 24.25 -12.38
N GLY A 59 16.12 23.38 -12.37
CA GLY A 59 16.04 22.18 -13.21
C GLY A 59 17.09 21.11 -12.87
N TRP A 60 17.51 21.00 -11.60
CA TRP A 60 18.52 20.05 -11.15
C TRP A 60 17.95 18.65 -10.93
N LEU A 61 17.80 17.88 -12.01
CA LEU A 61 17.17 16.55 -12.00
C LEU A 61 17.71 15.59 -10.92
N GLN A 62 19.03 15.65 -10.63
CA GLN A 62 19.69 14.80 -9.64
C GLN A 62 19.36 15.13 -8.17
N ARG A 63 18.82 16.34 -7.90
CA ARG A 63 18.47 16.82 -6.55
C ARG A 63 16.98 16.72 -6.25
N LEU A 64 16.17 16.22 -7.18
CA LEU A 64 14.76 16.02 -6.95
C LEU A 64 14.47 14.71 -6.21
N PRO A 65 13.35 14.65 -5.48
CA PRO A 65 12.86 13.41 -4.90
C PRO A 65 12.50 12.37 -5.96
N GLU A 66 12.17 11.16 -5.50
CA GLU A 66 11.67 10.09 -6.36
C GLU A 66 10.46 10.54 -7.21
N ALA A 67 10.39 10.05 -8.45
CA ALA A 67 9.40 10.45 -9.44
C ALA A 67 7.94 10.30 -8.97
N ALA A 68 7.65 9.29 -8.13
CA ALA A 68 6.32 9.08 -7.55
C ALA A 68 5.91 10.24 -6.63
N PHE A 69 6.84 10.74 -5.81
CA PHE A 69 6.59 11.87 -4.92
C PHE A 69 6.59 13.21 -5.68
N LEU A 70 7.44 13.33 -6.70
CA LEU A 70 7.59 14.53 -7.50
C LEU A 70 6.27 14.99 -8.12
N GLY A 71 5.48 14.09 -8.71
CA GLY A 71 4.18 14.44 -9.29
C GLY A 71 3.22 15.10 -8.29
N THR A 72 3.23 14.64 -7.04
CA THR A 72 2.40 15.21 -5.96
C THR A 72 2.85 16.61 -5.54
N ILE A 73 4.17 16.84 -5.49
CA ILE A 73 4.75 18.15 -5.20
C ILE A 73 4.36 19.14 -6.29
N LEU A 74 4.49 18.76 -7.57
CA LEU A 74 4.18 19.66 -8.67
C LEU A 74 2.68 20.00 -8.72
N HIS A 75 1.81 19.06 -8.35
CA HIS A 75 0.38 19.34 -8.18
C HIS A 75 0.11 20.37 -7.07
N LYS A 76 0.73 20.20 -5.89
CA LYS A 76 0.58 21.16 -4.78
C LYS A 76 1.05 22.56 -5.15
N LEU A 77 2.17 22.65 -5.89
CA LEU A 77 2.71 23.91 -6.38
C LEU A 77 1.78 24.54 -7.42
N ALA A 78 1.27 23.75 -8.36
CA ALA A 78 0.29 24.18 -9.36
C ALA A 78 -0.97 24.76 -8.73
N GLU A 79 -1.53 24.05 -7.74
CA GLU A 79 -2.72 24.49 -6.99
C GLU A 79 -2.44 25.79 -6.23
N ARG A 80 -1.29 25.90 -5.56
CA ARG A 80 -0.94 27.11 -4.81
C ARG A 80 -0.75 28.33 -5.71
N LEU A 81 -0.17 28.13 -6.89
CA LEU A 81 0.14 29.18 -7.86
C LEU A 81 -1.02 29.43 -8.85
N SER A 82 -2.16 28.74 -8.69
CA SER A 82 -3.32 28.84 -9.60
C SER A 82 -2.98 28.63 -11.07
N LEU A 83 -2.04 27.74 -11.35
CA LEU A 83 -1.63 27.38 -12.70
C LEU A 83 -2.65 26.41 -13.34
N PRO A 84 -2.93 26.50 -14.65
CA PRO A 84 -3.87 25.61 -15.33
C PRO A 84 -3.35 24.16 -15.33
N GLY A 85 -4.00 23.29 -14.53
CA GLY A 85 -3.52 21.93 -14.27
C GLY A 85 -3.32 21.05 -15.51
N ALA A 86 -4.05 21.31 -16.60
CA ALA A 86 -3.93 20.53 -17.85
C ALA A 86 -2.61 20.76 -18.59
N GLU A 87 -2.06 21.97 -18.56
CA GLU A 87 -0.79 22.31 -19.21
C GLU A 87 0.39 21.76 -18.40
N ILE A 88 0.28 21.88 -17.08
CA ILE A 88 1.27 21.39 -16.13
C ILE A 88 1.37 19.88 -16.20
N ASP A 89 0.26 19.15 -16.31
CA ASP A 89 0.26 17.70 -16.46
C ASP A 89 1.05 17.24 -17.70
N GLN A 90 1.07 18.03 -18.78
CA GLN A 90 1.85 17.74 -19.99
C GLN A 90 3.34 18.06 -19.78
N GLU A 91 3.65 19.20 -19.19
CA GLU A 91 5.03 19.61 -18.88
C GLU A 91 5.70 18.68 -17.85
N ILE A 92 4.93 18.25 -16.83
CA ILE A 92 5.27 17.21 -15.86
C ILE A 92 5.62 15.91 -16.58
N LYS A 93 4.75 15.43 -17.47
CA LYS A 93 5.00 14.18 -18.22
C LYS A 93 6.24 14.27 -19.12
N ALA A 94 6.54 15.45 -19.66
CA ALA A 94 7.74 15.66 -20.46
C ALA A 94 9.01 15.74 -19.60
N ALA A 95 8.93 16.28 -18.39
CA ALA A 95 10.07 16.49 -17.49
C ALA A 95 10.35 15.28 -16.57
N LEU A 96 9.42 14.33 -16.44
CA LEU A 96 9.51 13.20 -15.50
C LEU A 96 9.58 11.86 -16.24
N PRO A 97 10.29 10.85 -15.69
CA PRO A 97 10.27 9.50 -16.26
C PRO A 97 8.84 8.92 -16.25
N PRO A 98 8.54 7.90 -17.09
CA PRO A 98 7.18 7.38 -17.32
C PRO A 98 6.49 6.69 -16.12
N LEU A 99 6.94 6.91 -14.89
CA LEU A 99 6.30 6.43 -13.67
C LEU A 99 5.14 7.32 -13.19
N TYR A 100 4.94 8.50 -13.80
CA TYR A 100 3.77 9.33 -13.54
C TYR A 100 2.53 8.77 -14.27
N LYS A 101 1.97 7.67 -13.76
CA LYS A 101 0.57 7.30 -14.03
C LYS A 101 -0.31 8.32 -13.31
N SER A 102 -0.51 9.49 -13.92
CA SER A 102 -1.53 10.45 -13.52
C SER A 102 -2.87 9.70 -13.46
N ASN A 103 -3.33 9.39 -12.25
CA ASN A 103 -4.57 8.68 -12.02
C ASN A 103 -5.75 9.66 -12.21
N LYS A 104 -5.87 10.24 -13.41
CA LYS A 104 -6.98 11.11 -13.82
C LYS A 104 -7.89 10.43 -14.84
N GLN A 105 -7.92 9.09 -14.83
CA GLN A 105 -8.77 8.29 -15.72
C GLN A 105 -9.16 6.94 -15.08
N ALA A 106 -9.41 6.92 -13.76
CA ALA A 106 -10.01 5.75 -13.10
C ALA A 106 -11.53 5.86 -12.94
N SER A 107 -12.21 6.63 -13.80
CA SER A 107 -13.68 6.71 -13.78
C SER A 107 -14.37 6.06 -14.98
N ASP A 108 -13.66 5.63 -16.04
CA ASP A 108 -14.40 5.45 -17.31
C ASP A 108 -14.12 4.23 -18.18
N ARG A 109 -13.38 3.20 -17.72
CA ARG A 109 -13.29 1.94 -18.50
C ARG A 109 -13.27 0.70 -17.64
N ILE A 110 -14.47 0.22 -17.31
CA ILE A 110 -14.73 -1.21 -17.17
C ILE A 110 -14.70 -1.75 -18.60
N THR A 111 -13.61 -2.39 -19.03
CA THR A 111 -13.56 -3.41 -20.11
C THR A 111 -12.11 -3.65 -20.55
N GLY A 112 -11.55 -4.79 -20.18
CA GLY A 112 -10.26 -5.23 -20.71
C GLY A 112 -9.52 -6.13 -19.74
N PHE A 113 -9.88 -7.40 -19.69
CA PHE A 113 -9.08 -8.43 -19.03
C PHE A 113 -7.76 -8.61 -19.80
N THR A 114 -6.67 -8.00 -19.34
CA THR A 114 -5.33 -8.23 -19.86
C THR A 114 -4.57 -9.17 -18.91
N LEU A 115 -4.24 -10.37 -19.40
CA LEU A 115 -3.73 -11.51 -18.61
C LEU A 115 -2.28 -11.37 -18.08
N GLY A 116 -1.59 -10.24 -18.32
CA GLY A 116 -0.17 -10.05 -17.97
C GLY A 116 0.12 -9.08 -16.83
N SER A 117 -0.90 -8.40 -16.28
CA SER A 117 -0.72 -7.33 -15.29
C SER A 117 -1.74 -7.40 -14.17
N ILE A 118 -2.05 -8.61 -13.71
CA ILE A 118 -2.85 -8.80 -12.50
C ILE A 118 -1.93 -8.54 -11.31
N GLU A 119 -1.75 -7.26 -10.98
CA GLU A 119 -1.27 -6.84 -9.66
C GLU A 119 -2.34 -7.29 -8.63
N LEU A 120 -2.19 -8.53 -8.16
CA LEU A 120 -3.06 -9.21 -7.20
C LEU A 120 -3.32 -8.40 -5.91
N PHE A 121 -2.52 -7.36 -5.67
CA PHE A 121 -2.49 -6.59 -4.42
C PHE A 121 -2.89 -5.11 -4.55
N SER A 122 -3.03 -4.56 -5.77
CA SER A 122 -3.17 -3.10 -5.96
C SER A 122 -4.60 -2.65 -6.29
N THR A 123 -5.42 -3.52 -6.89
CA THR A 123 -6.79 -3.18 -7.30
C THR A 123 -7.81 -3.77 -6.34
N TRP A 124 -8.85 -3.00 -5.98
CA TRP A 124 -10.01 -3.46 -5.18
C TRP A 124 -10.66 -4.76 -5.70
N GLN A 125 -10.52 -5.04 -7.00
CA GLN A 125 -10.97 -6.26 -7.67
C GLN A 125 -10.26 -7.53 -7.16
N GLY A 126 -8.97 -7.44 -6.78
CA GLY A 126 -8.22 -8.57 -6.22
C GLY A 126 -8.77 -9.00 -4.85
N THR A 127 -9.12 -8.02 -4.01
CA THR A 127 -9.75 -8.27 -2.70
C THR A 127 -11.10 -8.97 -2.84
N ILE A 128 -11.91 -8.59 -3.84
CA ILE A 128 -13.21 -9.24 -4.12
C ILE A 128 -13.00 -10.67 -4.61
N ALA A 129 -12.10 -10.89 -5.56
CA ALA A 129 -11.82 -12.24 -6.07
C ALA A 129 -11.27 -13.17 -4.98
N TYR A 130 -10.33 -12.66 -4.17
CA TYR A 130 -9.80 -13.39 -3.01
C TYR A 130 -10.88 -13.66 -1.97
N GLY A 131 -11.70 -12.66 -1.64
CA GLY A 131 -12.83 -12.80 -0.72
C GLY A 131 -13.84 -13.84 -1.19
N ALA A 132 -14.19 -13.83 -2.48
CA ALA A 132 -15.07 -14.83 -3.07
C ALA A 132 -14.46 -16.23 -3.02
N MET A 133 -13.17 -16.38 -3.32
CA MET A 133 -12.46 -17.66 -3.23
C MET A 133 -12.44 -18.20 -1.79
N VAL A 134 -12.18 -17.34 -0.81
CA VAL A 134 -12.22 -17.70 0.62
C VAL A 134 -13.64 -18.11 1.04
N LEU A 135 -14.67 -17.36 0.63
CA LEU A 135 -16.06 -17.69 0.93
C LEU A 135 -16.48 -19.04 0.33
N VAL A 136 -16.08 -19.33 -0.91
CA VAL A 136 -16.30 -20.64 -1.55
C VAL A 136 -15.63 -21.76 -0.77
N LEU A 137 -14.39 -21.54 -0.31
CA LEU A 137 -13.66 -22.52 0.48
C LEU A 137 -14.32 -22.78 1.83
N ILE A 138 -14.73 -21.71 2.54
CA ILE A 138 -15.47 -21.81 3.81
C ILE A 138 -16.81 -22.53 3.59
N TYR A 139 -17.53 -22.21 2.52
CA TYR A 139 -18.81 -22.84 2.19
C TYR A 139 -18.64 -24.33 1.89
N GLY A 140 -17.62 -24.71 1.12
CA GLY A 140 -17.28 -26.10 0.85
C GLY A 140 -16.94 -26.88 2.13
N LEU A 141 -16.12 -26.30 3.00
CA LEU A 141 -15.81 -26.88 4.31
C LEU A 141 -17.05 -27.01 5.19
N ASN A 142 -17.95 -26.02 5.18
CA ASN A 142 -19.21 -26.07 5.91
C ASN A 142 -20.11 -27.20 5.39
N LEU A 143 -20.18 -27.39 4.07
CA LEU A 143 -20.95 -28.46 3.46
C LEU A 143 -20.38 -29.84 3.81
N GLN A 144 -19.05 -29.97 3.80
CA GLN A 144 -18.37 -31.21 4.21
C GLN A 144 -18.61 -31.51 5.69
N GLN A 145 -18.56 -30.50 6.57
CA GLN A 145 -18.89 -30.68 7.98
C GLN A 145 -20.33 -31.17 8.16
N ARG A 146 -21.29 -30.63 7.39
CA ARG A 146 -22.69 -31.10 7.42
C ARG A 146 -22.81 -32.55 6.98
N GLN A 147 -22.10 -32.93 5.91
CA GLN A 147 -22.08 -34.30 5.42
C GLN A 147 -21.48 -35.26 6.46
N LEU A 148 -20.35 -34.91 7.09
CA LEU A 148 -19.72 -35.70 8.14
C LEU A 148 -20.56 -35.76 9.43
N ALA A 149 -21.24 -34.68 9.80
CA ALA A 149 -22.20 -34.65 10.89
C ALA A 149 -23.40 -35.57 10.60
N SER A 150 -23.86 -35.63 9.35
CA SER A 150 -24.94 -36.54 8.94
C SER A 150 -24.50 -37.99 8.74
N ALA A 151 -23.21 -38.24 8.46
CA ALA A 151 -22.65 -39.56 8.13
C ALA A 151 -22.09 -40.34 9.35
N ASN A 152 -22.12 -39.77 10.57
CA ASN A 152 -21.59 -40.29 11.84
C ASN A 152 -20.05 -40.19 12.02
N GLY A 153 -19.56 -39.28 12.87
CA GLY A 153 -18.14 -39.35 13.28
C GLY A 153 -17.56 -38.29 14.22
N ILE A 154 -18.23 -37.17 14.52
CA ILE A 154 -17.75 -36.25 15.57
C ILE A 154 -18.88 -36.06 16.58
N SER A 155 -18.98 -37.04 17.47
CA SER A 155 -19.78 -36.87 18.67
C SER A 155 -19.04 -35.89 19.58
N ILE A 156 -19.49 -34.64 19.65
CA ILE A 156 -19.13 -33.69 20.73
C ILE A 156 -19.94 -34.05 22.00
N ALA A 157 -20.30 -35.33 22.18
CA ALA A 157 -20.89 -35.76 23.43
C ALA A 157 -19.85 -35.49 24.53
N PRO A 158 -20.21 -34.77 25.60
CA PRO A 158 -19.32 -34.65 26.74
C PRO A 158 -18.96 -36.05 27.22
N ILE A 159 -17.67 -36.29 27.43
CA ILE A 159 -17.16 -37.53 28.03
C ILE A 159 -17.94 -37.74 29.32
N SER A 160 -18.75 -38.81 29.38
CA SER A 160 -19.48 -39.12 30.59
C SER A 160 -18.46 -39.36 31.71
N PRO A 161 -18.58 -38.70 32.87
CA PRO A 161 -17.68 -38.95 33.99
C PRO A 161 -17.75 -40.44 34.32
N ASN A 162 -16.60 -41.10 34.20
CA ASN A 162 -16.46 -42.52 34.47
C ASN A 162 -16.94 -42.82 35.91
N PRO A 163 -17.97 -43.66 36.12
CA PRO A 163 -18.50 -43.95 37.46
C PRO A 163 -17.51 -44.72 38.34
N THR A 164 -16.35 -45.13 37.82
CA THR A 164 -15.34 -45.87 38.58
C THR A 164 -14.27 -45.02 39.26
N LEU A 165 -14.37 -43.67 39.25
CA LEU A 165 -13.68 -42.88 40.27
C LEU A 165 -14.42 -43.07 41.61
N LYS A 166 -14.12 -44.20 42.25
CA LYS A 166 -14.41 -44.45 43.67
C LYS A 166 -13.84 -43.25 44.42
N LYS A 167 -14.73 -42.36 44.87
CA LYS A 167 -14.42 -41.22 45.75
C LYS A 167 -13.42 -41.72 46.79
N PRO A 168 -12.20 -41.15 46.89
CA PRO A 168 -11.22 -41.66 47.83
C PRO A 168 -11.87 -41.62 49.20
N GLU A 169 -12.00 -42.79 49.83
CA GLU A 169 -12.45 -42.89 51.20
C GLU A 169 -11.57 -41.93 51.99
N THR A 170 -12.20 -40.97 52.66
CA THR A 170 -11.50 -39.91 53.39
C THR A 170 -10.39 -40.58 54.22
N PRO A 171 -9.12 -40.16 54.11
CA PRO A 171 -7.98 -40.86 54.72
C PRO A 171 -8.19 -41.12 56.21
N THR A 172 -8.95 -40.25 56.89
CA THR A 172 -9.42 -40.41 58.26
C THR A 172 -10.16 -41.72 58.51
N LYS A 173 -11.08 -42.14 57.63
CA LYS A 173 -11.85 -43.39 57.77
C LYS A 173 -10.98 -44.64 57.56
N GLN A 174 -10.01 -44.57 56.65
CA GLN A 174 -9.05 -45.66 56.45
C GLN A 174 -8.07 -45.77 57.62
N LEU A 175 -7.59 -44.63 58.14
CA LEU A 175 -6.74 -44.57 59.32
C LEU A 175 -7.44 -45.10 60.57
N LEU A 176 -8.70 -44.74 60.82
CA LEU A 176 -9.51 -45.27 61.92
C LEU A 176 -9.75 -46.79 61.80
N LYS A 177 -9.77 -47.33 60.58
CA LYS A 177 -9.92 -48.77 60.34
C LYS A 177 -8.62 -49.55 60.59
N LEU A 178 -7.48 -48.94 60.28
CA LEU A 178 -6.15 -49.54 60.50
C LEU A 178 -5.67 -49.38 61.95
N TYR A 179 -6.08 -48.30 62.61
CA TYR A 179 -5.69 -47.94 63.97
C TYR A 179 -6.95 -47.56 64.78
N PRO A 180 -7.71 -48.55 65.29
CA PRO A 180 -8.89 -48.28 66.10
C PRO A 180 -8.58 -47.52 67.40
N GLU A 181 -7.32 -47.56 67.83
CA GLU A 181 -6.77 -46.83 68.98
C GLU A 181 -6.76 -45.30 68.78
N LEU A 182 -6.82 -44.81 67.54
CA LEU A 182 -6.87 -43.37 67.21
C LEU A 182 -8.29 -42.77 67.36
N ARG A 183 -9.21 -43.48 68.04
CA ARG A 183 -10.53 -42.95 68.31
C ARG A 183 -10.38 -41.72 69.23
N PRO A 184 -10.80 -40.51 68.79
CA PRO A 184 -10.71 -39.34 69.65
C PRO A 184 -11.55 -39.58 70.90
N LEU A 185 -10.95 -39.35 72.07
CA LEU A 185 -11.65 -39.40 73.35
C LEU A 185 -12.77 -38.34 73.35
N PRO A 186 -13.95 -38.65 73.91
CA PRO A 186 -15.11 -37.75 73.91
C PRO A 186 -14.86 -36.46 74.70
#